data_AF-A0A7S0DD13-F1
#
_entry.id   AF-A0A7S0DD13-F1
#
_cell.length_a   1.000
_cell.length_b   1.000
_cell.length_c   1.000
_cell.angle_alpha   90.00
_cell.angle_beta   90.00
_cell.angle_gamma   90.00
#
_symmetry.space_group_name_H-M   'P 1'
#
loop_
_entity.id
_entity.type
_entity.pdbx_description
1 polymer ?
#
loop_
_entity_poly.entity_id
_entity_poly.type
_entity_poly.pdbx_seq_one_letter_code
_entity_poly.pdbx_strand_id
1 'polypeptide(L)'
;MGSYISQKNFDKFEMKYLETLATRLRERHPDIPLMVFARGAQYANEGLQRAGYDVVTLDTEANRVEQVSMLENDSKNAPIGRRVTLQGNFDPKLLQEGTEESVKAAVGEMLQELGPQRLIANLGEGLSGKEDPKLVKAFVDAIHATSEEMNKKLESEAIASSA
;
A
#
# COMPACT_ATOMS: atom_id res chain seq x y z
N MET A 1 1.32 -6.53 -15.44
CA MET A 1 2.62 -7.12 -15.83
C MET A 1 3.22 -8.07 -14.77
N GLY A 2 2.45 -8.62 -13.82
CA GLY A 2 2.84 -9.82 -13.04
C GLY A 2 1.73 -10.84 -12.87
N SER A 3 0.60 -10.66 -13.58
CA SER A 3 -0.43 -11.67 -13.81
C SER A 3 0.06 -12.87 -14.66
N TYR A 4 1.35 -12.95 -14.95
CA TYR A 4 1.97 -13.94 -15.87
C TYR A 4 2.91 -14.93 -15.18
N ILE A 5 3.18 -14.76 -13.88
CA ILE A 5 4.03 -15.67 -13.11
C ILE A 5 3.22 -16.30 -11.99
N SER A 6 3.27 -17.63 -11.88
CA SER A 6 2.65 -18.34 -10.76
C SER A 6 3.48 -18.15 -9.50
N GLN A 7 2.86 -18.28 -8.33
CA GLN A 7 3.56 -18.18 -7.03
C GLN A 7 4.82 -19.05 -6.98
N LYS A 8 4.70 -20.34 -7.35
CA LYS A 8 5.84 -21.27 -7.40
C LYS A 8 7.00 -20.76 -8.28
N ASN A 9 6.70 -20.14 -9.41
CA ASN A 9 7.72 -19.60 -10.30
C ASN A 9 8.28 -18.29 -9.76
N PHE A 10 7.46 -17.44 -9.15
CA PHE A 10 7.93 -16.21 -8.49
C PHE A 10 8.93 -16.54 -7.38
N ASP A 11 8.60 -17.50 -6.51
CA ASP A 11 9.48 -17.93 -5.42
C ASP A 11 10.81 -18.47 -5.97
N LYS A 12 10.74 -19.26 -7.05
CA LYS A 12 11.92 -19.88 -7.66
C LYS A 12 12.82 -18.88 -8.40
N PHE A 13 12.24 -17.91 -9.11
CA PHE A 13 12.95 -17.11 -10.09
C PHE A 13 13.11 -15.64 -9.71
N GLU A 14 12.25 -15.10 -8.83
CA GLU A 14 12.23 -13.67 -8.49
C GLU A 14 12.54 -13.43 -7.01
N MET A 15 11.86 -14.14 -6.10
CA MET A 15 11.88 -13.82 -4.67
C MET A 15 13.29 -13.82 -4.06
N LYS A 16 14.11 -14.83 -4.38
CA LYS A 16 15.50 -14.92 -3.92
C LYS A 16 16.34 -13.70 -4.30
N TYR A 17 16.09 -13.10 -5.46
CA TYR A 17 16.81 -11.91 -5.91
C TYR A 17 16.32 -10.66 -5.19
N LEU A 18 15.01 -10.54 -4.94
CA LEU A 18 14.43 -9.45 -4.16
C LEU A 18 14.97 -9.46 -2.71
N GLU A 19 15.08 -10.63 -2.07
CA GLU A 19 15.72 -10.79 -0.76
C GLU A 19 17.19 -10.36 -0.77
N THR A 20 17.93 -10.79 -1.81
CA THR A 20 19.35 -10.43 -1.97
C THR A 20 19.51 -8.92 -2.17
N LEU A 21 18.62 -8.30 -2.94
CA LEU A 21 18.62 -6.84 -3.15
C LEU A 21 18.31 -6.10 -1.85
N ALA A 22 17.26 -6.49 -1.12
CA ALA A 22 16.91 -5.87 0.15
C ALA A 22 18.06 -5.93 1.15
N THR A 23 18.68 -7.10 1.31
CA THR A 23 19.85 -7.31 2.18
C THR A 23 21.01 -6.38 1.79
N ARG A 24 21.41 -6.42 0.51
CA ARG A 24 22.57 -5.64 0.01
C ARG A 24 22.35 -4.14 0.04
N LEU A 25 21.12 -3.69 -0.19
CA LEU A 25 20.78 -2.27 -0.12
C LEU A 25 20.77 -1.81 1.33
N ARG A 26 20.22 -2.60 2.26
CA ARG A 26 20.22 -2.27 3.69
C ARG A 26 21.63 -2.17 4.27
N GLU A 27 22.55 -3.06 3.89
CA GLU A 27 23.95 -3.00 4.30
C GLU A 27 24.65 -1.69 3.87
N ARG A 28 24.31 -1.17 2.69
CA ARG A 28 24.93 0.04 2.14
C ARG A 28 24.23 1.33 2.56
N HIS A 29 22.92 1.25 2.77
CA HIS A 29 22.04 2.37 3.00
C HIS A 29 21.05 2.02 4.12
N PRO A 30 21.52 1.84 5.37
CA PRO A 30 20.68 1.34 6.47
C PRO A 30 19.46 2.24 6.74
N ASP A 31 19.65 3.55 6.59
CA ASP A 31 18.64 4.57 6.93
C ASP A 31 17.70 4.93 5.77
N ILE A 32 17.89 4.36 4.57
CA ILE A 32 17.04 4.64 3.41
C ILE A 32 15.90 3.62 3.34
N PRO A 33 14.62 4.05 3.33
CA PRO A 33 13.50 3.14 3.17
C PRO A 33 13.53 2.39 1.83
N LEU A 34 13.26 1.09 1.87
CA LEU A 34 13.16 0.24 0.69
C LEU A 34 11.70 0.01 0.34
N MET A 35 11.36 0.29 -0.91
CA MET A 35 10.02 0.09 -1.47
C MET A 35 10.06 -0.94 -2.59
N VAL A 36 9.04 -1.80 -2.67
CA VAL A 36 8.88 -2.78 -3.74
C VAL A 36 7.45 -2.78 -4.29
N PHE A 37 7.33 -3.07 -5.58
CA PHE A 37 6.05 -3.24 -6.27
C PHE A 37 6.07 -4.49 -7.15
N ALA A 38 5.56 -5.59 -6.64
CA ALA A 38 5.38 -6.83 -7.39
C ALA A 38 3.97 -6.88 -8.04
N ARG A 39 3.72 -5.98 -9.00
CA ARG A 39 2.40 -5.81 -9.65
C ARG A 39 1.86 -7.15 -10.18
N GLY A 40 0.68 -7.57 -9.77
CA GLY A 40 0.01 -8.81 -10.16
C GLY A 40 0.50 -10.07 -9.43
N ALA A 41 1.42 -9.93 -8.48
CA ALA A 41 1.99 -11.02 -7.69
C ALA A 41 1.74 -10.79 -6.19
N GLN A 42 0.50 -10.44 -5.82
CA GLN A 42 0.12 -10.08 -4.45
C GLN A 42 0.37 -11.19 -3.42
N TYR A 43 0.38 -12.45 -3.87
CA TYR A 43 0.79 -13.62 -3.06
C TYR A 43 2.22 -13.49 -2.51
N ALA A 44 3.07 -12.66 -3.11
CA ALA A 44 4.45 -12.46 -2.69
C ALA A 44 4.60 -11.43 -1.56
N ASN A 45 3.57 -10.63 -1.26
CA ASN A 45 3.68 -9.49 -0.34
C ASN A 45 4.09 -9.91 1.09
N GLU A 46 3.62 -11.06 1.56
CA GLU A 46 4.08 -11.64 2.84
C GLU A 46 5.59 -11.95 2.82
N GLY A 47 6.07 -12.57 1.75
CA GLY A 47 7.50 -12.82 1.55
C GLY A 47 8.30 -11.52 1.50
N LEU A 48 7.81 -10.50 0.78
CA LEU A 48 8.46 -9.20 0.64
C LEU A 48 8.53 -8.45 1.97
N GLN A 49 7.51 -8.59 2.82
CA GLN A 49 7.56 -8.12 4.21
C GLN A 49 8.71 -8.77 4.99
N ARG A 50 8.80 -10.10 4.95
CA ARG A 50 9.87 -10.86 5.63
C ARG A 50 11.26 -10.55 5.07
N ALA A 51 11.36 -10.23 3.78
CA ALA A 51 12.60 -9.83 3.12
C ALA A 51 13.16 -8.47 3.60
N GLY A 52 12.37 -7.68 4.35
CA GLY A 52 12.85 -6.43 4.95
C GLY A 52 12.59 -5.17 4.12
N TYR A 53 11.62 -5.22 3.20
CA TYR A 53 11.09 -4.02 2.57
C TYR A 53 10.24 -3.22 3.57
N ASP A 54 10.39 -1.91 3.58
CA ASP A 54 9.63 -1.00 4.44
C ASP A 54 8.26 -0.68 3.87
N VAL A 55 8.16 -0.64 2.53
CA VAL A 55 6.96 -0.31 1.77
C VAL A 55 6.67 -1.37 0.72
N VAL A 56 5.43 -1.87 0.69
CA VAL A 56 4.92 -2.74 -0.37
C VAL A 56 3.79 -2.02 -1.10
N THR A 57 3.90 -1.94 -2.42
CA THR A 57 2.88 -1.32 -3.27
C THR A 57 1.85 -2.35 -3.73
N LEU A 58 0.57 -1.98 -3.62
CA LEU A 58 -0.56 -2.75 -4.11
C LEU A 58 -1.03 -2.18 -5.45
N ASP A 59 -1.38 -3.06 -6.39
CA ASP A 59 -2.08 -2.67 -7.61
C ASP A 59 -3.60 -2.64 -7.39
N THR A 60 -4.34 -2.11 -8.37
CA THR A 60 -5.79 -1.95 -8.30
C THR A 60 -6.56 -3.27 -8.16
N GLU A 61 -5.98 -4.40 -8.58
CA GLU A 61 -6.63 -5.71 -8.48
C GLU A 61 -6.50 -6.31 -7.07
N ALA A 62 -5.75 -5.67 -6.17
CA ALA A 62 -5.52 -6.17 -4.82
C ALA A 62 -6.72 -5.98 -3.90
N ASN A 63 -7.18 -7.08 -3.30
CA ASN A 63 -8.13 -7.01 -2.20
C ASN A 63 -7.45 -6.39 -0.98
N ARG A 64 -7.83 -5.15 -0.65
CA ARG A 64 -7.20 -4.34 0.39
C ARG A 64 -7.27 -5.00 1.77
N VAL A 65 -8.45 -5.47 2.15
CA VAL A 65 -8.70 -6.08 3.48
C VAL A 65 -7.92 -7.38 3.65
N GLU A 66 -7.88 -8.23 2.62
CA GLU A 66 -7.11 -9.47 2.64
C GLU A 66 -5.61 -9.18 2.77
N GLN A 67 -5.08 -8.21 2.00
CA GLN A 67 -3.67 -7.84 2.07
C GLN A 67 -3.28 -7.27 3.44
N VAL A 68 -4.11 -6.37 4.00
CA VAL A 68 -3.89 -5.84 5.36
C VAL A 68 -3.90 -6.97 6.38
N SER A 69 -4.92 -7.83 6.35
CA SER A 69 -5.08 -8.93 7.32
C SER A 69 -3.90 -9.92 7.26
N MET A 70 -3.50 -10.31 6.05
CA MET A 70 -2.36 -11.20 5.83
C MET A 70 -1.06 -10.60 6.38
N LEU A 71 -0.76 -9.34 6.02
CA LEU A 71 0.49 -8.70 6.43
C LEU A 71 0.52 -8.39 7.93
N GLU A 72 -0.62 -8.04 8.53
CA GLU A 72 -0.75 -7.82 9.98
C GLU A 72 -0.52 -9.12 10.76
N ASN A 73 -1.11 -10.23 10.31
CA ASN A 73 -0.92 -11.55 10.94
C ASN A 73 0.53 -12.03 10.88
N ASP A 74 1.25 -11.68 9.81
CA ASP A 74 2.67 -12.01 9.62
C ASP A 74 3.64 -10.98 10.22
N SER A 75 3.14 -9.86 10.73
CA SER A 75 3.94 -8.70 11.17
C SER A 75 5.08 -9.04 12.16
N LYS A 76 4.88 -10.05 13.02
CA LYS A 76 5.88 -10.53 13.98
C LYS A 76 7.12 -11.16 13.31
N ASN A 77 6.99 -11.62 12.07
CA ASN A 77 8.07 -12.20 11.27
C ASN A 77 8.75 -11.14 10.40
N ALA A 78 8.20 -9.93 10.31
CA ALA A 78 8.83 -8.81 9.63
C ALA A 78 10.06 -8.33 10.42
N PRO A 79 11.19 -7.99 9.76
CA PRO A 79 12.37 -7.46 10.45
C PRO A 79 12.10 -6.20 11.29
N ILE A 80 11.11 -5.40 10.88
CA ILE A 80 10.72 -4.18 11.58
C ILE A 80 9.76 -4.42 12.77
N GLY A 81 9.38 -5.68 13.04
CA GLY A 81 8.54 -6.09 14.17
C GLY A 81 7.08 -5.61 14.11
N ARG A 82 6.63 -5.17 12.93
CA ARG A 82 5.28 -4.69 12.63
C ARG A 82 4.98 -4.93 11.15
N ARG A 83 3.73 -4.76 10.74
CA ARG A 83 3.31 -4.84 9.32
C ARG A 83 4.24 -3.99 8.43
N VAL A 84 4.33 -4.16 7.12
CA VAL A 84 4.94 -3.15 6.21
C VAL A 84 4.04 -1.93 6.02
N THR A 85 4.60 -0.82 5.57
CA THR A 85 3.80 0.32 5.08
C THR A 85 3.22 -0.06 3.73
N LEU A 86 1.94 0.16 3.51
CA LEU A 86 1.32 -0.08 2.20
C LEU A 86 1.39 1.18 1.36
N GLN A 87 1.59 1.02 0.04
CA GLN A 87 1.41 2.09 -0.94
C GLN A 87 0.32 1.69 -1.95
N GLY A 88 -0.49 2.64 -2.39
CA GLY A 88 -1.57 2.40 -3.36
C GLY A 88 -2.95 2.51 -2.70
N ASN A 89 -4.01 1.97 -3.29
CA ASN A 89 -4.11 1.40 -4.64
C ASN A 89 -5.38 1.93 -5.33
N PHE A 90 -5.53 3.25 -5.36
CA PHE A 90 -6.67 3.91 -5.98
C PHE A 90 -6.74 3.61 -7.49
N ASP A 91 -7.94 3.37 -8.03
CA ASP A 91 -8.15 3.13 -9.47
C ASP A 91 -8.11 4.45 -10.26
N PRO A 92 -7.09 4.70 -11.11
CA PRO A 92 -6.99 5.95 -11.86
C PRO A 92 -8.12 6.16 -12.88
N LYS A 93 -8.89 5.13 -13.25
CA LYS A 93 -10.07 5.30 -14.13
C LYS A 93 -11.10 6.25 -13.53
N LEU A 94 -11.23 6.28 -12.20
CA LEU A 94 -12.10 7.24 -11.51
C LEU A 94 -11.65 8.68 -11.70
N LEU A 95 -10.37 8.91 -12.02
CA LEU A 95 -9.82 10.25 -12.32
C LEU A 95 -10.02 10.64 -13.79
N GLN A 96 -10.50 9.73 -14.64
CA GLN A 96 -10.80 9.98 -16.05
C GLN A 96 -12.31 10.12 -16.27
N GLU A 97 -13.08 9.22 -15.66
CA GLU A 97 -14.50 8.99 -15.97
C GLU A 97 -15.43 9.33 -14.80
N GLY A 98 -14.87 9.58 -13.61
CA GLY A 98 -15.65 9.81 -12.40
C GLY A 98 -16.13 11.25 -12.20
N THR A 99 -16.69 11.49 -11.01
CA THR A 99 -17.00 12.83 -10.49
C THR A 99 -16.20 13.08 -9.21
N GLU A 100 -16.17 14.33 -8.72
CA GLU A 100 -15.50 14.63 -7.45
C GLU A 100 -16.11 13.83 -6.28
N GLU A 101 -17.43 13.62 -6.31
CA GLU A 101 -18.15 12.83 -5.30
C GLU A 101 -17.74 11.35 -5.35
N SER A 102 -17.66 10.75 -6.55
CA SER A 102 -17.24 9.35 -6.66
C SER A 102 -15.78 9.16 -6.26
N VAL A 103 -14.91 10.14 -6.57
CA VAL A 103 -13.50 10.13 -6.13
C VAL A 103 -13.41 10.21 -4.60
N LYS A 104 -14.14 11.14 -3.97
CA LYS A 104 -14.17 11.27 -2.50
C LYS A 104 -14.70 9.99 -1.83
N ALA A 105 -15.75 9.40 -2.37
CA ALA A 105 -16.31 8.14 -1.87
C ALA A 105 -15.28 7.00 -1.94
N ALA A 106 -14.64 6.81 -3.10
CA ALA A 106 -13.63 5.78 -3.30
C ALA A 106 -12.37 6.00 -2.43
N VAL A 107 -11.97 7.25 -2.17
CA VAL A 107 -10.93 7.56 -1.18
C VAL A 107 -11.35 7.14 0.22
N GLY A 108 -12.59 7.43 0.62
CA GLY A 108 -13.15 7.01 1.89
C GLY A 108 -13.12 5.49 2.07
N GLU A 109 -13.58 4.74 1.06
CA GLU A 109 -13.53 3.27 1.04
C GLU A 109 -12.09 2.76 1.15
N MET A 110 -11.16 3.29 0.35
CA MET A 110 -9.75 2.90 0.40
C MET A 110 -9.14 3.12 1.79
N LEU A 111 -9.39 4.28 2.41
CA LEU A 111 -8.88 4.59 3.75
C LEU A 111 -9.53 3.74 4.85
N GLN A 112 -10.80 3.40 4.71
CA GLN A 112 -11.48 2.46 5.62
C GLN A 112 -10.88 1.06 5.55
N GLU A 113 -10.56 0.57 4.36
CA GLU A 113 -10.02 -0.78 4.15
C GLU A 113 -8.53 -0.92 4.48
N LEU A 114 -7.71 0.10 4.15
CA LEU A 114 -6.26 0.09 4.38
C LEU A 114 -5.86 0.66 5.75
N GLY A 115 -6.71 1.51 6.32
CA GLY A 115 -6.43 2.33 7.48
C GLY A 115 -5.64 3.60 7.14
N PRO A 116 -5.69 4.63 8.02
CA PRO A 116 -5.02 5.92 7.79
C PRO A 116 -3.54 5.93 8.19
N GLN A 117 -3.10 4.90 8.92
CA GLN A 117 -1.74 4.76 9.43
C GLN A 117 -0.96 3.73 8.61
N ARG A 118 0.34 4.01 8.42
CA ARG A 118 1.25 3.16 7.64
C ARG A 118 0.71 2.88 6.23
N LEU A 119 0.17 3.94 5.63
CA LEU A 119 -0.32 4.01 4.27
C LEU A 119 0.32 5.22 3.58
N ILE A 120 0.87 4.99 2.39
CA ILE A 120 1.22 6.02 1.41
C ILE A 120 0.15 5.95 0.34
N ALA A 121 -0.86 6.81 0.44
CA ALA A 121 -1.95 6.84 -0.53
C ALA A 121 -1.39 7.15 -1.93
N ASN A 122 -1.68 6.26 -2.87
CA ASN A 122 -1.21 6.36 -4.25
C ASN A 122 -2.19 5.63 -5.18
N LEU A 123 -1.96 5.73 -6.47
CA LEU A 123 -2.69 5.00 -7.49
C LEU A 123 -2.18 3.55 -7.56
N GLY A 124 -3.02 2.63 -8.05
CA GLY A 124 -2.62 1.24 -8.33
C GLY A 124 -1.82 1.09 -9.64
N GLU A 125 -1.76 2.14 -10.46
CA GLU A 125 -0.96 2.23 -11.68
C GLU A 125 -0.65 3.69 -12.03
N GLY A 126 0.27 3.91 -12.98
CA GLY A 126 0.66 5.26 -13.40
C GLY A 126 -0.44 5.98 -14.18
N LEU A 127 -0.47 7.31 -14.06
CA LEU A 127 -1.35 8.17 -14.85
C LEU A 127 -1.07 8.01 -16.34
N SER A 128 -2.14 7.99 -17.12
CA SER A 128 -2.08 7.87 -18.58
C SER A 128 -2.00 9.21 -19.31
N GLY A 129 -2.22 10.32 -18.60
CA GLY A 129 -2.30 11.68 -19.14
C GLY A 129 -3.70 12.06 -19.62
N LYS A 130 -4.71 11.22 -19.37
CA LYS A 130 -6.12 11.47 -19.71
C LYS A 130 -6.95 11.90 -18.51
N GLU A 131 -6.37 11.86 -17.33
CA GLU A 131 -7.04 12.18 -16.07
C GLU A 131 -7.38 13.67 -16.00
N ASP A 132 -8.57 13.99 -15.49
CA ASP A 132 -8.99 15.37 -15.24
C ASP A 132 -8.20 15.91 -14.03
N PRO A 133 -7.39 16.98 -14.18
CA PRO A 133 -6.66 17.58 -13.07
C PRO A 133 -7.55 18.00 -11.88
N LYS A 134 -8.83 18.31 -12.11
CA LYS A 134 -9.79 18.59 -11.02
C LYS A 134 -10.06 17.35 -10.18
N LEU A 135 -10.22 16.19 -10.82
CA LEU A 135 -10.42 14.92 -10.13
C LEU A 135 -9.15 14.48 -9.40
N VAL A 136 -7.96 14.71 -9.98
CA VAL A 136 -6.68 14.51 -9.30
C VAL A 136 -6.57 15.37 -8.05
N LYS A 137 -6.96 16.65 -8.13
CA LYS A 137 -7.01 17.53 -6.96
C LYS A 137 -8.00 17.03 -5.91
N ALA A 138 -9.21 16.64 -6.33
CA ALA A 138 -10.22 16.09 -5.44
C ALA A 138 -9.75 14.83 -4.70
N PHE A 139 -8.99 13.96 -5.38
CA PHE A 139 -8.35 12.78 -4.79
C PHE A 139 -7.36 13.16 -3.69
N VAL A 140 -6.41 14.06 -3.97
CA VAL A 140 -5.40 14.50 -3.00
C VAL A 140 -6.04 15.19 -1.80
N ASP A 141 -6.98 16.12 -2.04
CA ASP A 141 -7.67 16.84 -0.97
C ASP A 141 -8.47 15.89 -0.08
N ALA A 142 -9.18 14.93 -0.68
CA ALA A 142 -9.96 13.94 0.05
C ALA A 142 -9.08 13.05 0.94
N ILE A 143 -7.92 12.62 0.45
CA ILE A 143 -6.98 11.83 1.24
C ILE A 143 -6.58 12.59 2.50
N HIS A 144 -6.13 13.84 2.36
CA HIS A 144 -5.70 14.63 3.50
C HIS A 144 -6.83 14.86 4.50
N ALA A 145 -8.00 15.32 4.03
CA ALA A 145 -9.13 15.61 4.91
C ALA A 145 -9.61 14.36 5.66
N THR A 146 -9.89 13.27 4.95
CA THR A 146 -10.43 12.05 5.55
C THR A 146 -9.40 11.36 6.46
N SER A 147 -8.13 11.28 6.06
CA SER A 147 -7.10 10.67 6.92
C SER A 147 -6.84 11.48 8.19
N GLU A 148 -6.88 12.81 8.14
CA GLU A 148 -6.74 13.68 9.31
C GLU A 148 -7.88 13.45 10.32
N GLU A 149 -9.13 13.36 9.84
CA GLU A 149 -10.29 13.05 10.69
C GLU A 149 -10.16 11.67 11.34
N MET A 150 -9.78 10.65 10.56
CA MET A 150 -9.58 9.29 11.09
C MET A 150 -8.46 9.25 12.13
N ASN A 151 -7.35 9.95 11.90
CA ASN A 151 -6.23 10.00 12.85
C ASN A 151 -6.61 10.67 14.17
N LYS A 152 -7.32 11.82 14.12
CA LYS A 152 -7.84 12.47 15.33
C LYS A 152 -8.75 11.55 16.14
N LYS A 153 -9.60 10.78 15.45
CA LYS A 153 -10.46 9.79 16.09
C LYS A 153 -9.64 8.70 16.79
N LEU A 154 -8.66 8.11 16.10
CA LEU A 154 -7.77 7.10 16.70
C LEU A 154 -7.02 7.62 17.93
N GLU A 155 -6.54 8.86 17.89
CA GLU A 155 -5.88 9.50 19.04
C GLU A 155 -6.84 9.64 20.23
N SER A 156 -8.08 10.09 19.98
CA SER A 156 -9.08 10.24 21.03
C SER A 156 -9.48 8.90 21.68
N GLU A 157 -9.58 7.84 20.89
CA GLU A 157 -9.90 6.49 21.36
C GLU A 157 -8.73 5.90 22.16
N ALA A 158 -7.49 6.13 21.74
CA ALA A 158 -6.29 5.70 22.47
C ALA A 158 -6.18 6.35 23.85
N ILE A 159 -6.47 7.66 23.95
CA ILE A 159 -6.49 8.39 25.24
C ILE A 159 -7.57 7.80 26.16
N ALA A 160 -8.78 7.58 25.65
CA ALA A 160 -9.88 7.01 26.42
C ALA A 160 -9.60 5.60 26.94
N SER A 161 -8.88 4.77 26.17
CA SER A 161 -8.51 3.40 26.59
C SER A 161 -7.37 3.36 27.63
N SER A 162 -6.66 4.48 27.84
CA SER A 162 -5.51 4.58 28.75
C SER A 162 -5.85 5.20 30.12
N ALA A 163 -7.08 5.70 30.28
CA ALA A 163 -7.62 6.29 31.50
C ALA A 163 -8.44 5.27 32.28
#